data_AF-A0A223RTG4-F1
#
_entry.id   AF-A0A223RTG4-F1
#
_cell.length_a   1.000
_cell.length_b   1.000
_cell.length_c   1.000
_cell.angle_alpha   90.00
_cell.angle_beta   90.00
_cell.angle_gamma   90.00
#
_symmetry.space_group_name_H-M   'P 1'
#
loop_
_entity.id
_entity.type
_entity.pdbx_description
1 polymer ?
#
loop_
_entity_poly.entity_id
_entity_poly.type
_entity_poly.pdbx_seq_one_letter_code
_entity_poly.pdbx_strand_id
1 'polypeptide(L)'
;MSDTDEPHESMRVQAALAPVSFPRFHDAYVAVLKELTSRPQHQITAHGRSGSERLNVSFQLADPTARMPLLTTYRPTVVTHLAEALWLLSGRNDVAMMRHYAPRLASYSKDGFTIPGAGYGARLFRPGPYANGRTAFDTALGLIRAEPDTRRAVLPILGAHEGSDMSCSIAFQLVHREGTLHGICYSRAKDASRGLVADVYSFTFIQELAARLLGVRLGTYTHHVGSMHITDDHQPRIDSLLDEAMAGEPSPLRWSPMPSETTLEMIDEVCAHEQRLRANLTVHTSWSLAHTGLPRYWQSMIALLEIYRQVTYEPDEHVIDPELIEMLDSAHQWMVRHAWPSRMPPLECSGLAS
;
A
#
# COMPACT_ATOMS: atom_id res chain seq x y z
N MET A 1 -38.92 41.26 35.77
CA MET A 1 -39.13 40.06 34.95
C MET A 1 -38.01 40.04 33.93
N SER A 2 -37.27 38.95 33.97
CA SER A 2 -36.08 38.63 33.20
C SER A 2 -36.38 38.58 31.70
N ASP A 3 -35.59 39.30 30.91
CA ASP A 3 -35.22 38.82 29.58
C ASP A 3 -33.69 38.73 29.59
N THR A 4 -33.23 37.50 29.61
CA THR A 4 -31.83 37.10 29.53
C THR A 4 -31.36 37.29 28.10
N ASP A 5 -30.44 38.24 27.89
CA ASP A 5 -29.52 38.24 26.76
C ASP A 5 -28.71 36.93 26.81
N GLU A 6 -29.13 35.92 26.04
CA GLU A 6 -28.26 34.81 25.68
C GLU A 6 -27.15 35.35 24.78
N PRO A 7 -25.87 35.14 25.10
CA PRO A 7 -24.82 35.45 24.15
C PRO A 7 -24.98 34.51 22.96
N HIS A 8 -25.18 35.07 21.78
CA HIS A 8 -24.94 34.39 20.51
C HIS A 8 -23.55 33.76 20.57
N GLU A 9 -23.50 32.47 20.92
CA GLU A 9 -22.31 31.66 20.89
C GLU A 9 -21.95 31.52 19.41
N SER A 10 -21.12 32.45 18.95
CA SER A 10 -20.60 32.49 17.59
C SER A 10 -20.01 31.11 17.31
N MET A 11 -20.67 30.43 16.38
CA MET A 11 -20.33 29.12 15.87
C MET A 11 -18.85 29.12 15.42
N ARG A 12 -17.92 28.77 16.34
CA ARG A 12 -16.50 28.57 16.02
C ARG A 12 -16.36 27.22 15.33
N VAL A 13 -16.86 27.12 14.10
CA VAL A 13 -16.48 26.04 13.20
C VAL A 13 -15.15 26.44 12.60
N GLN A 14 -14.08 26.20 13.35
CA GLN A 14 -12.75 26.09 12.75
C GLN A 14 -12.67 24.68 12.15
N ALA A 15 -13.45 24.42 11.11
CA ALA A 15 -13.26 23.20 10.32
C ALA A 15 -11.84 23.28 9.73
N ALA A 16 -10.99 22.34 10.11
CA ALA A 16 -9.65 22.26 9.54
C ALA A 16 -9.78 22.08 8.03
N LEU A 17 -9.27 23.04 7.25
CA LEU A 17 -9.21 22.95 5.78
C LEU A 17 -8.23 21.86 5.32
N ALA A 18 -7.31 21.46 6.20
CA ALA A 18 -6.36 20.39 5.95
C ALA A 18 -6.94 19.02 6.35
N PRO A 19 -6.52 17.93 5.68
CA PRO A 19 -6.90 16.58 6.07
C PRO A 19 -6.51 16.27 7.52
N VAL A 20 -7.32 15.44 8.19
CA VAL A 20 -6.97 14.89 9.50
C VAL A 20 -5.71 14.03 9.36
N SER A 21 -4.76 14.24 10.25
CA SER A 21 -3.49 13.50 10.28
C SER A 21 -3.58 12.34 11.27
N PHE A 22 -3.18 11.16 10.81
CA PHE A 22 -3.15 9.91 11.56
C PHE A 22 -1.70 9.43 11.70
N PRO A 23 -1.33 8.78 12.81
CA PRO A 23 0.03 8.31 13.00
C PRO A 23 0.39 7.22 11.98
N ARG A 24 -0.51 6.25 11.73
CA ARG A 24 -0.27 5.11 10.83
C ARG A 24 -1.47 4.89 9.89
N PHE A 25 -1.27 4.06 8.87
CA PHE A 25 -2.36 3.72 7.96
C PHE A 25 -3.48 2.92 8.63
N HIS A 26 -3.16 2.06 9.60
CA HIS A 26 -4.19 1.34 10.38
C HIS A 26 -5.24 2.30 10.97
N ASP A 27 -4.80 3.37 11.62
CA ASP A 27 -5.67 4.35 12.27
C ASP A 27 -6.58 5.06 11.25
N ALA A 28 -5.99 5.49 10.13
CA ALA A 28 -6.74 6.13 9.04
C ALA A 28 -7.75 5.17 8.39
N TYR A 29 -7.35 3.92 8.17
CA TYR A 29 -8.18 2.89 7.54
C TYR A 29 -9.42 2.58 8.38
N VAL A 30 -9.25 2.33 9.69
CA VAL A 30 -10.36 2.09 10.61
C VAL A 30 -11.29 3.30 10.67
N ALA A 31 -10.75 4.52 10.71
CA ALA A 31 -11.55 5.74 10.68
C ALA A 31 -12.38 5.88 9.40
N VAL A 32 -11.79 5.59 8.24
CA VAL A 32 -12.50 5.61 6.94
C VAL A 32 -13.62 4.58 6.90
N LEU A 33 -13.36 3.33 7.31
CA LEU A 33 -14.38 2.29 7.37
C LEU A 33 -15.54 2.68 8.29
N LYS A 34 -15.22 3.18 9.48
CA LYS A 34 -16.24 3.63 10.45
C LYS A 34 -17.08 4.77 9.91
N GLU A 35 -16.48 5.75 9.25
CA GLU A 35 -17.21 6.89 8.67
C GLU A 35 -18.17 6.45 7.56
N LEU A 36 -17.72 5.56 6.66
CA LEU A 36 -18.54 5.06 5.56
C LEU A 36 -19.70 4.19 6.03
N THR A 37 -19.49 3.35 7.06
CA THR A 37 -20.53 2.47 7.59
C THR A 37 -21.52 3.22 8.49
N SER A 38 -21.04 4.12 9.36
CA SER A 38 -21.91 4.76 10.36
C SER A 38 -22.58 6.04 9.86
N ARG A 39 -21.97 6.74 8.90
CA ARG A 39 -22.41 8.06 8.41
C ARG A 39 -22.21 8.18 6.88
N PRO A 40 -22.78 7.27 6.08
CA PRO A 40 -22.73 7.43 4.62
C PRO A 40 -23.41 8.75 4.22
N GLN A 41 -22.84 9.42 3.22
CA GLN A 41 -23.46 10.61 2.64
C GLN A 41 -24.51 10.21 1.59
N HIS A 42 -24.23 9.15 0.85
CA HIS A 42 -25.07 8.65 -0.24
C HIS A 42 -25.17 7.13 -0.20
N GLN A 43 -26.27 6.63 -0.78
CA GLN A 43 -26.41 5.24 -1.21
C GLN A 43 -26.33 5.23 -2.72
N ILE A 44 -25.44 4.43 -3.29
CA ILE A 44 -25.17 4.39 -4.72
C ILE A 44 -25.37 2.99 -5.27
N THR A 45 -25.64 2.89 -6.57
CA THR A 45 -25.55 1.63 -7.31
C THR A 45 -24.65 1.83 -8.51
N ALA A 46 -23.49 1.17 -8.51
CA ALA A 46 -22.49 1.27 -9.57
C ALA A 46 -22.17 -0.12 -10.13
N HIS A 47 -22.26 -0.29 -11.45
CA HIS A 47 -22.05 -1.57 -12.12
C HIS A 47 -22.88 -2.72 -11.52
N GLY A 48 -24.14 -2.42 -11.14
CA GLY A 48 -25.06 -3.40 -10.56
C GLY A 48 -24.80 -3.76 -9.09
N ARG A 49 -23.87 -3.07 -8.41
CA ARG A 49 -23.60 -3.26 -6.98
C ARG A 49 -23.99 -2.02 -6.20
N SER A 50 -24.81 -2.22 -5.16
CA SER A 50 -25.17 -1.17 -4.23
C SER A 50 -24.09 -0.98 -3.17
N GLY A 51 -24.03 0.20 -2.59
CA GLY A 51 -23.02 0.53 -1.59
C GLY A 51 -23.21 1.89 -0.95
N SER A 52 -22.54 2.05 0.19
CA SER A 52 -22.44 3.31 0.92
C SER A 52 -21.30 4.15 0.38
N GLU A 53 -21.53 5.46 0.20
CA GLU A 53 -20.56 6.39 -0.36
C GLU A 53 -20.44 7.66 0.48
N ARG A 54 -19.22 8.23 0.48
CA ARG A 54 -18.95 9.59 0.94
C ARG A 54 -18.03 10.32 -0.03
N LEU A 55 -18.34 11.59 -0.31
CA LEU A 55 -17.55 12.41 -1.21
C LEU A 55 -16.40 13.13 -0.49
N ASN A 56 -15.34 13.43 -1.22
CA ASN A 56 -14.21 14.26 -0.80
C ASN A 56 -13.51 13.77 0.49
N VAL A 57 -13.38 12.46 0.64
CA VAL A 57 -12.69 11.86 1.79
C VAL A 57 -11.19 12.07 1.64
N SER A 58 -10.57 12.62 2.69
CA SER A 58 -9.13 12.88 2.71
C SER A 58 -8.53 12.54 4.08
N PHE A 59 -7.33 11.97 4.08
CA PHE A 59 -6.55 11.74 5.30
C PHE A 59 -5.06 11.91 5.02
N GLN A 60 -4.30 12.17 6.08
CA GLN A 60 -2.85 12.24 6.05
C GLN A 60 -2.24 11.20 7.00
N LEU A 61 -1.11 10.63 6.62
CA LEU A 61 -0.29 9.75 7.45
C LEU A 61 0.99 10.47 7.85
N ALA A 62 1.27 10.51 9.14
CA ALA A 62 2.50 11.03 9.69
C ALA A 62 3.68 10.08 9.43
N ASP A 63 3.45 8.76 9.52
CA ASP A 63 4.43 7.72 9.18
C ASP A 63 3.94 6.83 8.02
N PRO A 64 4.40 7.11 6.78
CA PRO A 64 4.08 6.28 5.62
C PRO A 64 4.80 4.92 5.57
N THR A 65 5.67 4.60 6.52
CA THR A 65 6.28 3.26 6.61
C THR A 65 5.32 2.26 7.24
N ALA A 66 4.44 2.72 8.14
CA ALA A 66 3.35 1.94 8.73
C ALA A 66 2.13 1.85 7.80
N ARG A 67 2.32 1.19 6.65
CA ARG A 67 1.45 1.26 5.45
C ARG A 67 0.44 0.14 5.27
N MET A 68 0.24 -0.71 6.28
CA MET A 68 -0.83 -1.72 6.27
C MET A 68 -1.76 -1.57 7.48
N PRO A 69 -3.02 -2.00 7.35
CA PRO A 69 -3.86 -2.22 8.51
C PRO A 69 -3.38 -3.45 9.30
N LEU A 70 -3.23 -3.30 10.61
CA LEU A 70 -3.00 -4.39 11.56
C LEU A 70 -4.30 -5.11 11.91
N LEU A 71 -4.94 -5.73 10.90
CA LEU A 71 -6.20 -6.48 11.06
C LEU A 71 -6.06 -7.87 10.46
N THR A 72 -6.17 -8.89 11.30
CA THR A 72 -6.09 -10.31 10.95
C THR A 72 -7.29 -10.78 10.14
N THR A 73 -8.40 -10.06 10.10
CA THR A 73 -9.55 -10.32 9.22
C THR A 73 -9.30 -9.79 7.80
N TYR A 74 -8.32 -8.90 7.63
CA TYR A 74 -7.98 -8.37 6.31
C TYR A 74 -7.33 -9.45 5.42
N ARG A 75 -7.83 -9.57 4.20
CA ARG A 75 -7.39 -10.49 3.13
C ARG A 75 -7.41 -9.67 1.84
N PRO A 76 -6.29 -9.20 1.27
CA PRO A 76 -5.06 -9.92 0.92
C PRO A 76 -3.92 -9.83 1.95
N THR A 77 -2.80 -10.51 1.69
CA THR A 77 -1.64 -10.53 2.60
C THR A 77 -0.66 -9.40 2.29
N VAL A 78 0.26 -9.12 3.20
CA VAL A 78 1.36 -8.16 2.95
C VAL A 78 2.20 -8.55 1.72
N VAL A 79 2.34 -9.85 1.43
CA VAL A 79 3.05 -10.32 0.25
C VAL A 79 2.33 -9.93 -1.04
N THR A 80 0.99 -9.97 -1.06
CA THR A 80 0.21 -9.48 -2.20
C THR A 80 0.51 -8.01 -2.49
N HIS A 81 0.58 -7.18 -1.46
CA HIS A 81 0.84 -5.74 -1.62
C HIS A 81 2.30 -5.43 -1.96
N LEU A 82 3.25 -6.19 -1.41
CA LEU A 82 4.65 -6.14 -1.84
C LEU A 82 4.79 -6.50 -3.32
N ALA A 83 4.17 -7.60 -3.76
CA ALA A 83 4.19 -8.02 -5.15
C ALA A 83 3.56 -6.98 -6.08
N GLU A 84 2.45 -6.36 -5.68
CA GLU A 84 1.84 -5.27 -6.44
C GLU A 84 2.76 -4.04 -6.53
N ALA A 85 3.41 -3.63 -5.43
CA ALA A 85 4.38 -2.56 -5.45
C ALA A 85 5.56 -2.86 -6.40
N LEU A 86 6.12 -4.07 -6.36
CA LEU A 86 7.19 -4.51 -7.28
C LEU A 86 6.70 -4.56 -8.74
N TRP A 87 5.49 -5.06 -8.98
CA TRP A 87 4.86 -5.07 -10.30
C TRP A 87 4.78 -3.65 -10.89
N LEU A 88 4.38 -2.68 -10.07
CA LEU A 88 4.33 -1.27 -10.48
C LEU A 88 5.73 -0.73 -10.76
N LEU A 89 6.70 -0.93 -9.85
CA LEU A 89 8.08 -0.45 -9.99
C LEU A 89 8.79 -1.02 -11.22
N SER A 90 8.55 -2.29 -11.56
CA SER A 90 9.05 -2.92 -12.79
C SER A 90 8.36 -2.42 -14.06
N GLY A 91 7.48 -1.41 -13.96
CA GLY A 91 6.72 -0.89 -15.08
C GLY A 91 5.76 -1.92 -15.68
N ARG A 92 5.32 -2.92 -14.94
CA ARG A 92 4.48 -3.99 -15.46
C ARG A 92 3.00 -3.59 -15.45
N ASN A 93 2.23 -4.28 -16.28
CA ASN A 93 0.78 -4.22 -16.34
C ASN A 93 0.17 -5.58 -16.72
N ASP A 94 0.95 -6.66 -16.64
CA ASP A 94 0.54 -7.99 -17.08
C ASP A 94 -0.24 -8.75 -15.99
N VAL A 95 -1.21 -9.53 -16.45
CA VAL A 95 -2.00 -10.45 -15.61
C VAL A 95 -1.13 -11.59 -15.07
N ALA A 96 -0.10 -12.01 -15.80
CA ALA A 96 0.64 -13.23 -15.48
C ALA A 96 1.30 -13.16 -14.09
N MET A 97 1.94 -12.04 -13.73
CA MET A 97 2.47 -11.83 -12.39
C MET A 97 1.36 -11.76 -11.34
N MET A 98 0.38 -10.87 -11.53
CA MET A 98 -0.63 -10.62 -10.50
C MET A 98 -1.62 -11.76 -10.31
N ARG A 99 -1.81 -12.65 -11.28
CA ARG A 99 -2.61 -13.88 -11.12
C ARG A 99 -2.05 -14.78 -10.01
N HIS A 100 -0.74 -14.76 -9.78
CA HIS A 100 -0.10 -15.57 -8.74
C HIS A 100 -0.37 -15.06 -7.32
N TYR A 101 -0.39 -13.73 -7.12
CA TYR A 101 -0.55 -13.11 -5.80
C TYR A 101 -1.97 -12.64 -5.49
N ALA A 102 -2.73 -12.31 -6.53
CA ALA A 102 -4.09 -11.82 -6.47
C ALA A 102 -4.90 -12.33 -7.68
N PRO A 103 -5.26 -13.63 -7.74
CA PRO A 103 -5.96 -14.23 -8.88
C PRO A 103 -7.21 -13.47 -9.34
N ARG A 104 -7.92 -12.82 -8.42
CA ARG A 104 -9.10 -12.00 -8.71
C ARG A 104 -8.81 -10.82 -9.64
N LEU A 105 -7.58 -10.30 -9.64
CA LEU A 105 -7.20 -9.19 -10.53
C LEU A 105 -7.31 -9.58 -12.02
N ALA A 106 -7.21 -10.87 -12.34
CA ALA A 106 -7.42 -11.35 -13.71
C ALA A 106 -8.83 -11.05 -14.25
N SER A 107 -9.83 -10.88 -13.39
CA SER A 107 -11.21 -10.54 -13.81
C SER A 107 -11.35 -9.12 -14.37
N TYR A 108 -10.40 -8.23 -14.08
CA TYR A 108 -10.37 -6.87 -14.64
C TYR A 108 -9.69 -6.82 -16.02
N SER A 109 -9.04 -7.90 -16.44
CA SER A 109 -8.39 -7.98 -17.75
C SER A 109 -9.40 -8.36 -18.83
N LYS A 110 -9.49 -7.52 -19.87
CA LYS A 110 -10.35 -7.78 -21.03
C LYS A 110 -9.68 -8.64 -22.10
N ASP A 111 -8.38 -8.48 -22.26
CA ASP A 111 -7.57 -9.22 -23.23
C ASP A 111 -7.00 -10.53 -22.63
N GLY A 112 -7.08 -10.70 -21.32
CA GLY A 112 -6.49 -11.82 -20.58
C GLY A 112 -4.99 -11.69 -20.32
N PHE A 113 -4.36 -10.62 -20.80
CA PHE A 113 -2.92 -10.39 -20.76
C PHE A 113 -2.53 -9.18 -19.92
N THR A 114 -3.32 -8.11 -19.95
CA THR A 114 -3.01 -6.85 -19.28
C THR A 114 -4.16 -6.35 -18.41
N ILE A 115 -3.84 -5.54 -17.40
CA ILE A 115 -4.80 -4.86 -16.52
C ILE A 115 -4.51 -3.35 -16.55
N PRO A 116 -4.92 -2.62 -17.61
CA PRO A 116 -4.59 -1.21 -17.77
C PRO A 116 -5.00 -0.31 -16.60
N GLY A 117 -6.14 -0.55 -15.95
CA GLY A 117 -6.68 0.28 -14.88
C GLY A 117 -5.92 0.17 -13.56
N ALA A 118 -5.40 -1.02 -13.23
CA ALA A 118 -4.61 -1.27 -12.02
C ALA A 118 -3.09 -1.25 -12.29
N GLY A 119 -2.67 -1.60 -13.51
CA GLY A 119 -1.28 -1.65 -13.96
C GLY A 119 -0.72 -0.28 -14.32
N TYR A 120 -0.84 0.69 -13.43
CA TYR A 120 -0.30 2.03 -13.66
C TYR A 120 1.23 2.07 -13.62
N GLY A 121 1.91 0.99 -13.25
CA GLY A 121 3.37 0.84 -13.40
C GLY A 121 3.83 1.15 -14.83
N ALA A 122 3.08 0.66 -15.83
CA ALA A 122 3.36 0.94 -17.23
C ALA A 122 3.31 2.43 -17.59
N ARG A 123 2.58 3.26 -16.83
CA ARG A 123 2.53 4.72 -17.01
C ARG A 123 3.61 5.44 -16.23
N LEU A 124 3.95 4.93 -15.06
CA LEU A 124 4.87 5.57 -14.12
C LEU A 124 6.34 5.27 -14.43
N PHE A 125 6.65 4.05 -14.88
CA PHE A 125 7.99 3.49 -14.97
C PHE A 125 8.36 2.99 -16.38
N ARG A 126 7.51 3.18 -17.40
CA ARG A 126 7.95 3.05 -18.80
C ARG A 126 8.19 4.43 -19.41
N PRO A 127 9.15 4.55 -20.34
CA PRO A 127 9.34 5.77 -21.11
C PRO A 127 8.07 6.16 -21.88
N GLY A 128 7.62 7.39 -21.70
CA GLY A 128 6.53 7.95 -22.51
C GLY A 128 7.00 8.34 -23.90
N PRO A 129 6.13 8.32 -24.94
CA PRO A 129 6.49 8.69 -26.31
C PRO A 129 7.00 10.14 -26.43
N TYR A 130 6.58 11.02 -25.52
CA TYR A 130 6.95 12.45 -25.50
C TYR A 130 7.96 12.80 -24.40
N ALA A 131 8.49 11.79 -23.68
CA ALA A 131 9.33 12.00 -22.51
C ALA A 131 10.85 11.85 -22.80
N ASN A 132 11.26 11.89 -24.08
CA ASN A 132 12.65 11.74 -24.50
C ASN A 132 13.36 10.53 -23.85
N GLY A 133 12.65 9.39 -23.76
CA GLY A 133 13.18 8.17 -23.15
C GLY A 133 13.11 8.12 -21.62
N ARG A 134 12.60 9.15 -20.93
CA ARG A 134 12.45 9.17 -19.47
C ARG A 134 11.08 8.66 -19.03
N THR A 135 11.03 8.08 -17.85
CA THR A 135 9.78 7.71 -17.19
C THR A 135 9.13 8.94 -16.52
N ALA A 136 7.85 8.83 -16.13
CA ALA A 136 7.20 9.87 -15.34
C ALA A 136 7.87 10.03 -13.96
N PHE A 137 8.27 8.91 -13.35
CA PHE A 137 9.02 8.89 -12.09
C PHE A 137 10.36 9.63 -12.21
N ASP A 138 11.18 9.30 -13.22
CA ASP A 138 12.46 9.98 -13.45
C ASP A 138 12.28 11.47 -13.71
N THR A 139 11.22 11.83 -14.44
CA THR A 139 10.87 13.23 -14.72
C THR A 139 10.58 13.98 -13.43
N ALA A 140 9.74 13.43 -12.55
CA ALA A 140 9.43 14.02 -11.25
C ALA A 140 10.68 14.20 -10.38
N LEU A 141 11.54 13.18 -10.29
CA LEU A 141 12.77 13.28 -9.50
C LEU A 141 13.74 14.33 -10.08
N GLY A 142 13.87 14.39 -11.40
CA GLY A 142 14.69 15.40 -12.07
C GLY A 142 14.18 16.83 -11.84
N LEU A 143 12.86 17.03 -11.81
CA LEU A 143 12.26 18.34 -11.47
C LEU A 143 12.61 18.76 -10.05
N ILE A 144 12.53 17.83 -9.07
CA ILE A 144 12.89 18.13 -7.67
C ILE A 144 14.38 18.43 -7.54
N ARG A 145 15.26 17.69 -8.24
CA ARG A 145 16.71 17.95 -8.21
C ARG A 145 17.05 19.31 -8.82
N ALA A 146 16.37 19.72 -9.89
CA ALA A 146 16.61 20.99 -10.55
C ALA A 146 16.03 22.19 -9.78
N GLU A 147 14.85 22.02 -9.17
CA GLU A 147 14.15 23.05 -8.40
C GLU A 147 13.51 22.37 -7.17
N PRO A 148 14.19 22.33 -6.01
CA PRO A 148 13.71 21.61 -4.82
C PRO A 148 12.31 22.01 -4.34
N ASP A 149 11.93 23.27 -4.53
CA ASP A 149 10.60 23.78 -4.16
C ASP A 149 9.54 23.64 -5.26
N THR A 150 9.86 22.92 -6.34
CA THR A 150 8.96 22.73 -7.47
C THR A 150 7.59 22.23 -7.02
N ARG A 151 6.57 22.72 -7.71
CA ARG A 151 5.17 22.26 -7.57
C ARG A 151 4.77 21.31 -8.70
N ARG A 152 5.71 20.99 -9.60
CA ARG A 152 5.47 20.32 -10.88
C ARG A 152 5.82 18.83 -10.88
N ALA A 153 6.37 18.29 -9.81
CA ALA A 153 6.76 16.89 -9.69
C ALA A 153 5.52 15.99 -9.51
N VAL A 154 4.76 15.84 -10.59
CA VAL A 154 3.52 15.06 -10.68
C VAL A 154 3.76 13.84 -11.55
N LEU A 155 3.31 12.69 -11.07
CA LEU A 155 3.25 11.41 -11.75
C LEU A 155 1.80 11.19 -12.22
N PRO A 156 1.49 11.49 -13.49
CA PRO A 156 0.13 11.31 -14.01
C PRO A 156 -0.20 9.82 -14.17
N ILE A 157 -1.44 9.45 -13.83
CA ILE A 157 -1.93 8.07 -13.90
C ILE A 157 -3.14 8.00 -14.84
N LEU A 158 -4.18 8.78 -14.59
CA LEU A 158 -5.36 8.78 -15.46
C LEU A 158 -5.06 9.58 -16.73
N GLY A 159 -5.14 8.93 -17.89
CA GLY A 159 -5.05 9.59 -19.20
C GLY A 159 -6.36 10.28 -19.64
N ALA A 160 -6.27 11.21 -20.60
CA ALA A 160 -7.44 11.93 -21.12
C ALA A 160 -8.41 11.06 -21.94
N HIS A 161 -7.92 9.95 -22.49
CA HIS A 161 -8.67 9.07 -23.41
C HIS A 161 -8.56 7.61 -22.99
N GLU A 162 -8.82 7.31 -21.72
CA GLU A 162 -8.85 5.93 -21.26
C GLU A 162 -10.11 5.21 -21.75
N GLY A 163 -9.94 3.95 -22.15
CA GLY A 163 -11.05 3.07 -22.49
C GLY A 163 -11.81 2.62 -21.23
N SER A 164 -12.69 1.64 -21.37
CA SER A 164 -13.56 1.17 -20.28
C SER A 164 -12.88 0.67 -18.99
N ASP A 165 -11.60 0.31 -19.02
CA ASP A 165 -10.82 -0.06 -17.82
C ASP A 165 -9.94 1.13 -17.41
N MET A 166 -10.57 2.10 -16.76
CA MET A 166 -9.93 3.35 -16.38
C MET A 166 -9.36 3.29 -14.96
N SER A 167 -8.17 3.85 -14.77
CA SER A 167 -7.60 4.01 -13.44
C SER A 167 -8.54 4.80 -12.53
N CYS A 168 -8.63 4.38 -11.26
CA CYS A 168 -9.33 5.12 -10.22
C CYS A 168 -8.46 6.25 -9.63
N SER A 169 -7.13 6.15 -9.81
CA SER A 169 -6.15 7.13 -9.37
C SER A 169 -5.80 8.06 -10.52
N ILE A 170 -5.83 9.36 -10.25
CA ILE A 170 -5.64 10.45 -11.22
C ILE A 170 -4.15 10.77 -11.35
N ALA A 171 -3.51 11.05 -10.22
CA ALA A 171 -2.11 11.43 -10.16
C ALA A 171 -1.52 11.17 -8.78
N PHE A 172 -0.20 11.05 -8.73
CA PHE A 172 0.58 11.07 -7.50
C PHE A 172 1.58 12.22 -7.57
N GLN A 173 1.63 13.06 -6.54
CA GLN A 173 2.51 14.23 -6.51
C GLN A 173 3.55 14.06 -5.41
N LEU A 174 4.80 14.40 -5.75
CA LEU A 174 5.91 14.47 -4.82
C LEU A 174 6.20 15.95 -4.53
N VAL A 175 6.26 16.31 -3.25
CA VAL A 175 6.52 17.68 -2.81
C VAL A 175 7.67 17.65 -1.83
N HIS A 176 8.82 18.21 -2.21
CA HIS A 176 9.98 18.29 -1.34
C HIS A 176 9.98 19.64 -0.60
N ARG A 177 10.02 19.64 0.73
CA ARG A 177 10.11 20.84 1.57
C ARG A 177 11.05 20.57 2.73
N GLU A 178 11.95 21.50 3.00
CA GLU A 178 12.80 21.46 4.21
C GLU A 178 13.54 20.12 4.41
N GLY A 179 14.07 19.55 3.31
CA GLY A 179 14.79 18.28 3.34
C GLY A 179 13.90 17.05 3.53
N THR A 180 12.59 17.18 3.31
CA THR A 180 11.58 16.13 3.52
C THR A 180 10.68 15.99 2.29
N LEU A 181 10.41 14.75 1.86
CA LEU A 181 9.59 14.43 0.70
C LEU A 181 8.18 13.98 1.13
N HIS A 182 7.19 14.80 0.81
CA HIS A 182 5.77 14.51 1.02
C HIS A 182 5.16 13.89 -0.25
N GLY A 183 4.27 12.92 -0.06
CA GLY A 183 3.52 12.27 -1.14
C GLY A 183 2.04 12.66 -1.07
N ILE A 184 1.42 12.95 -2.20
CA ILE A 184 -0.01 13.29 -2.29
C ILE A 184 -0.66 12.49 -3.41
N CYS A 185 -1.59 11.61 -3.07
CA CYS A 185 -2.37 10.84 -4.02
C CYS A 185 -3.73 11.50 -4.27
N TYR A 186 -4.10 11.62 -5.55
CA TYR A 186 -5.40 12.10 -5.97
C TYR A 186 -6.13 10.99 -6.72
N SER A 187 -7.29 10.57 -6.21
CA SER A 187 -8.11 9.51 -6.81
C SER A 187 -9.53 10.01 -7.05
N ARG A 188 -10.11 9.68 -8.21
CA ARG A 188 -11.50 10.01 -8.52
C ARG A 188 -12.48 9.17 -7.71
N ALA A 189 -12.12 7.92 -7.44
CA ALA A 189 -12.95 6.98 -6.70
C ALA A 189 -12.08 5.95 -5.97
N LYS A 190 -12.57 5.41 -4.86
CA LYS A 190 -11.87 4.34 -4.14
C LYS A 190 -12.82 3.43 -3.36
N ASP A 191 -12.66 2.13 -3.56
CA ASP A 191 -13.27 1.11 -2.70
C ASP A 191 -12.43 0.99 -1.43
N ALA A 192 -13.00 1.42 -0.31
CA ALA A 192 -12.35 1.41 0.99
C ALA A 192 -12.08 -0.01 1.51
N SER A 193 -12.86 -1.02 1.10
CA SER A 193 -12.73 -2.38 1.62
C SER A 193 -11.52 -3.14 1.07
N ARG A 194 -11.01 -2.72 -0.09
CA ARG A 194 -9.99 -3.46 -0.86
C ARG A 194 -8.98 -2.54 -1.53
N GLY A 195 -9.46 -1.69 -2.44
CA GLY A 195 -8.59 -0.91 -3.30
C GLY A 195 -7.74 0.12 -2.55
N LEU A 196 -8.27 0.67 -1.44
CA LEU A 196 -7.58 1.67 -0.64
C LEU A 196 -6.24 1.16 -0.08
N VAL A 197 -6.22 -0.05 0.48
CA VAL A 197 -5.01 -0.60 1.11
C VAL A 197 -3.90 -0.82 0.07
N ALA A 198 -4.25 -1.37 -1.10
CA ALA A 198 -3.30 -1.56 -2.19
C ALA A 198 -2.64 -0.23 -2.63
N ASP A 199 -3.45 0.81 -2.90
CA ASP A 199 -2.90 2.09 -3.33
C ASP A 199 -2.07 2.77 -2.25
N VAL A 200 -2.52 2.77 -0.99
CA VAL A 200 -1.74 3.39 0.09
C VAL A 200 -0.41 2.66 0.24
N TYR A 201 -0.41 1.32 0.21
CA TYR A 201 0.82 0.55 0.25
C TYR A 201 1.74 0.94 -0.92
N SER A 202 1.26 0.86 -2.16
CA SER A 202 2.07 1.12 -3.35
C SER A 202 2.57 2.57 -3.42
N PHE A 203 1.74 3.58 -3.17
CA PHE A 203 2.17 4.98 -3.26
C PHE A 203 3.11 5.38 -2.13
N THR A 204 2.91 4.87 -0.91
CA THR A 204 3.86 5.13 0.18
C THR A 204 5.19 4.39 -0.03
N PHE A 205 5.17 3.21 -0.66
CA PHE A 205 6.39 2.51 -1.09
C PHE A 205 7.14 3.29 -2.18
N ILE A 206 6.42 3.80 -3.19
CA ILE A 206 6.99 4.64 -4.25
C ILE A 206 7.53 5.96 -3.68
N GLN A 207 6.82 6.59 -2.74
CA GLN A 207 7.27 7.80 -2.03
C GLN A 207 8.57 7.55 -1.29
N GLU A 208 8.64 6.42 -0.56
CA GLU A 208 9.82 6.07 0.20
C GLU A 208 11.02 5.84 -0.72
N LEU A 209 10.85 5.08 -1.81
CA LEU A 209 11.89 4.89 -2.83
C LEU A 209 12.35 6.23 -3.40
N ALA A 210 11.42 7.12 -3.76
CA ALA A 210 11.75 8.46 -4.25
C ALA A 210 12.57 9.27 -3.23
N ALA A 211 12.22 9.20 -1.94
CA ALA A 211 12.97 9.86 -0.88
C ALA A 211 14.41 9.33 -0.78
N ARG A 212 14.60 8.00 -0.88
CA ARG A 212 15.93 7.39 -0.88
C ARG A 212 16.77 7.82 -2.08
N LEU A 213 16.20 7.76 -3.29
CA LEU A 213 16.87 8.16 -4.53
C LEU A 213 17.17 9.67 -4.63
N LEU A 214 16.47 10.49 -3.85
CA LEU A 214 16.73 11.92 -3.71
C LEU A 214 17.69 12.25 -2.55
N GLY A 215 17.98 11.30 -1.65
CA GLY A 215 18.80 11.52 -0.46
C GLY A 215 18.13 12.42 0.58
N VAL A 216 16.80 12.40 0.69
CA VAL A 216 16.01 13.27 1.59
C VAL A 216 15.20 12.45 2.59
N ARG A 217 14.67 13.09 3.64
CA ARG A 217 13.83 12.43 4.64
C ARG A 217 12.47 12.08 4.04
N LEU A 218 11.90 10.96 4.48
CA LEU A 218 10.50 10.64 4.19
C LEU A 218 9.58 11.56 5.01
N GLY A 219 8.63 12.21 4.35
CA GLY A 219 7.63 13.08 4.96
C GLY A 219 6.27 12.41 5.08
N THR A 220 5.22 13.24 5.20
CA THR A 220 3.85 12.76 5.29
C THR A 220 3.34 12.20 3.96
N TYR A 221 2.34 11.33 4.03
CA TYR A 221 1.56 10.90 2.89
C TYR A 221 0.13 11.43 3.01
N THR A 222 -0.45 11.96 1.94
CA THR A 222 -1.85 12.43 1.92
C THR A 222 -2.61 11.71 0.82
N HIS A 223 -3.84 11.28 1.10
CA HIS A 223 -4.70 10.60 0.15
C HIS A 223 -6.01 11.38 0.01
N HIS A 224 -6.34 11.80 -1.20
CA HIS A 224 -7.57 12.52 -1.54
C HIS A 224 -8.44 11.66 -2.47
N VAL A 225 -9.69 11.41 -2.09
CA VAL A 225 -10.64 10.64 -2.90
C VAL A 225 -11.90 11.45 -3.17
N GLY A 226 -12.25 11.57 -4.45
CA GLY A 226 -13.52 12.17 -4.88
C GLY A 226 -14.74 11.40 -4.38
N SER A 227 -14.82 10.10 -4.69
CA SER A 227 -15.86 9.17 -4.24
C SER A 227 -15.24 8.00 -3.46
N MET A 228 -15.36 7.99 -2.15
CA MET A 228 -14.95 6.85 -1.32
C MET A 228 -16.18 6.00 -1.01
N HIS A 229 -16.13 4.70 -1.25
CA HIS A 229 -17.29 3.83 -1.09
C HIS A 229 -16.94 2.44 -0.54
N ILE A 230 -17.97 1.75 -0.04
CA ILE A 230 -17.98 0.33 0.32
C ILE A 230 -19.18 -0.29 -0.39
N THR A 231 -18.99 -1.43 -1.05
CA THR A 231 -20.10 -2.17 -1.66
C THR A 231 -20.78 -3.08 -0.63
N ASP A 232 -22.09 -3.27 -0.75
CA ASP A 232 -22.90 -4.00 0.25
C ASP A 232 -22.46 -5.48 0.39
N ASP A 233 -21.95 -6.07 -0.69
CA ASP A 233 -21.39 -7.43 -0.68
C ASP A 233 -20.13 -7.56 0.20
N HIS A 234 -19.57 -6.44 0.66
CA HIS A 234 -18.43 -6.39 1.56
C HIS A 234 -18.82 -6.00 2.99
N GLN A 235 -20.08 -5.63 3.26
CA GLN A 235 -20.52 -5.14 4.57
C GLN A 235 -20.24 -6.12 5.73
N PRO A 236 -20.57 -7.43 5.63
CA PRO A 236 -20.29 -8.36 6.74
C PRO A 236 -18.80 -8.46 7.08
N ARG A 237 -17.94 -8.34 6.06
CA ARG A 237 -16.49 -8.33 6.25
C ARG A 237 -16.01 -7.03 6.89
N ILE A 238 -16.61 -5.89 6.50
CA ILE A 238 -16.30 -4.60 7.12
C ILE A 238 -16.69 -4.61 8.61
N ASP A 239 -17.84 -5.18 8.94
CA ASP A 239 -18.28 -5.28 10.34
C ASP A 239 -17.28 -6.09 11.16
N SER A 240 -16.81 -7.24 10.65
CA SER A 240 -15.77 -8.03 11.32
C SER A 240 -14.42 -7.30 11.43
N LEU A 241 -14.03 -6.49 10.44
CA LEU A 241 -12.82 -5.65 10.53
C LEU A 241 -12.95 -4.57 11.62
N LEU A 242 -14.14 -3.97 11.76
CA LEU A 242 -14.41 -2.96 12.78
C LEU A 242 -14.50 -3.57 14.18
N ASP A 243 -15.14 -4.73 14.32
CA ASP A 243 -15.20 -5.48 15.58
C ASP A 243 -13.80 -5.86 16.06
N GLU A 244 -12.95 -6.34 15.15
CA GLU A 244 -11.55 -6.65 15.45
C GLU A 244 -10.78 -5.40 15.90
N ALA A 245 -10.93 -4.27 15.19
CA ALA A 245 -10.27 -3.02 15.57
C ALA A 245 -10.69 -2.54 16.97
N MET A 246 -11.96 -2.76 17.34
CA MET A 246 -12.49 -2.41 18.66
C MET A 246 -12.01 -3.35 19.77
N ALA A 247 -11.67 -4.60 19.45
CA ALA A 247 -11.11 -5.57 20.40
C ALA A 247 -9.67 -5.23 20.83
N GLY A 248 -8.99 -4.38 20.06
CA GLY A 248 -7.66 -3.85 20.37
C GLY A 248 -6.62 -4.22 19.32
N GLU A 249 -5.49 -3.52 19.38
CA GLU A 249 -4.36 -3.73 18.48
C GLU A 249 -3.30 -4.65 19.09
N PRO A 250 -2.48 -5.32 18.25
CA PRO A 250 -1.29 -6.00 18.75
C PRO A 250 -0.32 -5.02 19.43
N SER A 251 0.57 -5.57 20.27
CA SER A 251 1.66 -4.79 20.87
C SER A 251 2.44 -4.01 19.81
N PRO A 252 3.00 -2.82 20.14
CA PRO A 252 3.61 -1.93 19.15
C PRO A 252 4.58 -2.64 18.20
N LEU A 253 4.17 -2.77 16.94
CA LEU A 253 4.94 -3.41 15.89
C LEU A 253 5.83 -2.38 15.20
N ARG A 254 7.10 -2.75 14.99
CA ARG A 254 8.08 -1.95 14.25
C ARG A 254 8.03 -2.29 12.76
N TRP A 255 8.05 -1.23 11.97
CA TRP A 255 8.19 -1.23 10.52
C TRP A 255 9.62 -0.84 10.18
N SER A 256 10.31 -1.66 9.40
CA SER A 256 11.66 -1.29 8.95
C SER A 256 11.56 -0.28 7.81
N PRO A 257 12.21 0.89 7.91
CA PRO A 257 12.30 1.80 6.78
C PRO A 257 13.19 1.20 5.69
N MET A 258 12.89 1.55 4.43
CA MET A 258 13.78 1.28 3.31
C MET A 258 15.15 1.95 3.55
N PRO A 259 16.27 1.25 3.28
CA PRO A 259 17.61 1.79 3.53
C PRO A 259 17.91 3.03 2.69
N SER A 260 18.70 3.96 3.24
CA SER A 260 19.12 5.20 2.57
C SER A 260 19.94 4.95 1.30
N GLU A 261 20.67 3.85 1.26
CA GLU A 261 21.55 3.41 0.18
C GLU A 261 20.82 2.62 -0.91
N THR A 262 19.49 2.53 -0.84
CA THR A 262 18.68 1.84 -1.85
C THR A 262 18.89 2.47 -3.23
N THR A 263 19.20 1.64 -4.22
CA THR A 263 19.29 2.02 -5.63
C THR A 263 18.24 1.31 -6.47
N LEU A 264 18.07 1.72 -7.74
CA LEU A 264 17.17 1.04 -8.66
C LEU A 264 17.66 -0.37 -9.02
N GLU A 265 18.97 -0.58 -9.08
CA GLU A 265 19.56 -1.90 -9.33
C GLU A 265 19.19 -2.91 -8.23
N MET A 266 19.11 -2.46 -6.97
CA MET A 266 18.62 -3.31 -5.87
C MET A 266 17.14 -3.69 -6.07
N ILE A 267 16.32 -2.78 -6.60
CA ILE A 267 14.92 -3.09 -6.93
C ILE A 267 14.85 -4.11 -8.05
N ASP A 268 15.67 -3.95 -9.10
CA ASP A 268 15.75 -4.90 -10.22
C ASP A 268 16.20 -6.29 -9.74
N GLU A 269 17.16 -6.35 -8.83
CA GLU A 269 17.62 -7.60 -8.20
C GLU A 269 16.48 -8.28 -7.42
N VAL A 270 15.77 -7.53 -6.57
CA VAL A 270 14.60 -8.05 -5.83
C VAL A 270 13.52 -8.54 -6.79
N CYS A 271 13.25 -7.84 -7.88
CA CYS A 271 12.31 -8.27 -8.92
C CYS A 271 12.78 -9.54 -9.64
N ALA A 272 14.08 -9.71 -9.85
CA ALA A 272 14.63 -10.94 -10.41
C ALA A 272 14.52 -12.14 -9.44
N HIS A 273 14.63 -11.90 -8.13
CA HIS A 273 14.33 -12.91 -7.10
C HIS A 273 12.84 -13.26 -7.09
N GLU A 274 11.95 -12.27 -7.07
CA GLU A 274 10.50 -12.43 -7.20
C GLU A 274 10.15 -13.34 -8.37
N GLN A 275 10.69 -13.06 -9.55
CA GLN A 275 10.33 -13.80 -10.77
C GLN A 275 10.71 -15.28 -10.66
N ARG A 276 11.89 -15.58 -10.13
CA ARG A 276 12.37 -16.96 -9.94
C ARG A 276 11.56 -17.70 -8.88
N LEU A 277 11.24 -17.03 -7.77
CA LEU A 277 10.41 -17.58 -6.69
C LEU A 277 8.99 -17.86 -7.17
N ARG A 278 8.34 -16.90 -7.84
CA ARG A 278 7.01 -17.08 -8.42
C ARG A 278 6.97 -18.21 -9.44
N ALA A 279 8.04 -18.40 -10.22
CA ALA A 279 8.14 -19.51 -11.17
C ALA A 279 8.55 -20.84 -10.52
N ASN A 280 8.74 -20.87 -9.19
CA ASN A 280 9.25 -22.00 -8.42
C ASN A 280 10.57 -22.57 -8.97
N LEU A 281 11.43 -21.70 -9.51
CA LEU A 281 12.73 -22.06 -10.08
C LEU A 281 13.90 -21.92 -9.10
N THR A 282 13.63 -21.33 -7.93
CA THR A 282 14.62 -21.13 -6.88
C THR A 282 13.94 -21.23 -5.52
N VAL A 283 14.74 -21.52 -4.50
CA VAL A 283 14.35 -21.56 -3.08
C VAL A 283 15.41 -20.78 -2.32
N HIS A 284 14.99 -20.03 -1.32
CA HIS A 284 15.87 -19.30 -0.43
C HIS A 284 15.83 -19.82 1.01
N THR A 285 17.01 -19.95 1.62
CA THR A 285 17.19 -20.07 3.07
C THR A 285 17.68 -18.74 3.64
N SER A 286 17.59 -18.57 4.96
CA SER A 286 18.17 -17.43 5.69
C SER A 286 19.63 -17.16 5.30
N TRP A 287 20.43 -18.25 5.23
CA TRP A 287 21.83 -18.21 4.83
C TRP A 287 21.99 -17.72 3.40
N SER A 288 21.22 -18.24 2.44
CA SER A 288 21.32 -17.80 1.04
C SER A 288 20.99 -16.32 0.86
N LEU A 289 20.02 -15.80 1.63
CA LEU A 289 19.61 -14.41 1.59
C LEU A 289 20.67 -13.48 2.19
N ALA A 290 21.30 -13.91 3.30
CA ALA A 290 22.40 -13.18 3.92
C ALA A 290 23.61 -13.00 2.97
N HIS A 291 23.75 -13.86 1.96
CA HIS A 291 24.84 -13.82 0.97
C HIS A 291 24.45 -13.15 -0.37
N THR A 292 23.28 -12.54 -0.48
CA THR A 292 22.89 -11.76 -1.68
C THR A 292 23.71 -10.48 -1.84
N GLY A 293 24.25 -9.93 -0.74
CA GLY A 293 24.88 -8.62 -0.73
C GLY A 293 23.89 -7.45 -0.64
N LEU A 294 22.58 -7.73 -0.69
CA LEU A 294 21.53 -6.73 -0.48
C LEU A 294 21.47 -6.30 1.00
N PRO A 295 21.06 -5.06 1.31
CA PRO A 295 20.74 -4.66 2.68
C PRO A 295 19.68 -5.56 3.34
N ARG A 296 19.73 -5.72 4.67
CA ARG A 296 18.82 -6.59 5.44
C ARG A 296 17.34 -6.35 5.13
N TYR A 297 16.94 -5.10 4.90
CA TYR A 297 15.58 -4.76 4.48
C TYR A 297 15.17 -5.52 3.20
N TRP A 298 15.98 -5.47 2.15
CA TRP A 298 15.68 -6.13 0.87
C TRP A 298 15.77 -7.65 0.98
N GLN A 299 16.70 -8.17 1.79
CA GLN A 299 16.71 -9.60 2.14
C GLN A 299 15.40 -10.03 2.79
N SER A 300 14.85 -9.24 3.71
CA SER A 300 13.56 -9.52 4.35
C SER A 300 12.37 -9.46 3.38
N MET A 301 12.42 -8.58 2.38
CA MET A 301 11.40 -8.54 1.32
C MET A 301 11.44 -9.80 0.45
N ILE A 302 12.63 -10.31 0.14
CA ILE A 302 12.78 -11.59 -0.58
C ILE A 302 12.34 -12.76 0.32
N ALA A 303 12.63 -12.72 1.63
CA ALA A 303 12.13 -13.71 2.58
C ALA A 303 10.59 -13.77 2.60
N LEU A 304 9.89 -12.64 2.55
CA LEU A 304 8.42 -12.61 2.41
C LEU A 304 7.92 -13.33 1.16
N LEU A 305 8.62 -13.14 0.02
CA LEU A 305 8.28 -13.79 -1.24
C LEU A 305 8.58 -15.29 -1.21
N GLU A 306 9.68 -15.71 -0.57
CA GLU A 306 10.01 -17.12 -0.35
C GLU A 306 9.00 -17.80 0.57
N ILE A 307 8.59 -17.15 1.65
CA ILE A 307 7.54 -17.64 2.55
C ILE A 307 6.24 -17.88 1.74
N TYR A 308 5.88 -16.97 0.85
CA TYR A 308 4.72 -17.16 -0.03
C TYR A 308 4.93 -18.28 -1.04
N ARG A 309 6.14 -18.47 -1.58
CA ARG A 309 6.48 -19.62 -2.42
C ARG A 309 6.24 -20.92 -1.64
N GLN A 310 6.70 -21.02 -0.38
CA GLN A 310 6.47 -22.20 0.45
C GLN A 310 4.99 -22.49 0.64
N VAL A 311 4.19 -21.48 0.98
CA VAL A 311 2.73 -21.63 1.13
C VAL A 311 2.07 -22.07 -0.18
N THR A 312 2.56 -21.57 -1.32
CA THR A 312 1.93 -21.81 -2.63
C THR A 312 2.30 -23.15 -3.25
N TYR A 313 3.54 -23.60 -3.06
CA TYR A 313 4.11 -24.73 -3.80
C TYR A 313 4.47 -25.93 -2.92
N GLU A 314 4.67 -25.75 -1.62
CA GLU A 314 4.95 -26.88 -0.71
C GLU A 314 3.64 -27.45 -0.15
N PRO A 315 3.62 -28.76 0.20
CA PRO A 315 2.45 -29.42 0.80
C PRO A 315 1.92 -28.68 2.03
N ASP A 316 0.64 -28.86 2.34
CA ASP A 316 -0.01 -28.16 3.47
C ASP A 316 0.58 -28.55 4.83
N GLU A 317 1.22 -29.72 4.95
CA GLU A 317 1.94 -30.12 6.17
C GLU A 317 3.29 -29.41 6.33
N HIS A 318 3.79 -28.74 5.27
CA HIS A 318 5.07 -28.03 5.33
C HIS A 318 4.99 -26.83 6.26
N VAL A 319 5.84 -26.85 7.28
CA VAL A 319 6.03 -25.75 8.23
C VAL A 319 6.95 -24.71 7.60
N ILE A 320 6.53 -23.44 7.62
CA ILE A 320 7.34 -22.33 7.12
C ILE A 320 8.64 -22.25 7.91
N ASP A 321 9.75 -22.07 7.19
CA ASP A 321 11.08 -21.96 7.78
C ASP A 321 11.13 -20.86 8.88
N PRO A 322 11.38 -21.22 10.15
CA PRO A 322 11.46 -20.27 11.25
C PRO A 322 12.52 -19.19 11.04
N GLU A 323 13.66 -19.54 10.43
CA GLU A 323 14.75 -18.60 10.23
C GLU A 323 14.37 -17.50 9.23
N LEU A 324 13.55 -17.82 8.22
CA LEU A 324 13.00 -16.82 7.30
C LEU A 324 12.04 -15.86 8.02
N ILE A 325 11.25 -16.36 8.98
CA ILE A 325 10.36 -15.52 9.80
C ILE A 325 11.20 -14.56 10.66
N GLU A 326 12.30 -15.03 11.25
CA GLU A 326 13.20 -14.20 12.06
C GLU A 326 13.92 -13.09 11.27
N MET A 327 14.06 -13.25 9.96
CA MET A 327 14.58 -12.19 9.09
C MET A 327 13.62 -11.00 8.96
N LEU A 328 12.32 -11.22 9.16
CA LEU A 328 11.28 -10.21 9.03
C LEU A 328 11.28 -9.24 10.22
N ASP A 329 10.82 -8.01 10.00
CA ASP A 329 10.51 -7.13 11.12
C ASP A 329 9.25 -7.59 11.88
N SER A 330 9.06 -7.07 13.09
CA SER A 330 7.95 -7.50 13.95
C SER A 330 6.56 -7.33 13.32
N ALA A 331 6.37 -6.31 12.47
CA ALA A 331 5.09 -6.10 11.78
C ALA A 331 4.85 -7.21 10.75
N HIS A 332 5.84 -7.51 9.93
CA HIS A 332 5.80 -8.58 8.94
C HIS A 332 5.69 -9.96 9.59
N GLN A 333 6.43 -10.24 10.68
CA GLN A 333 6.29 -11.49 11.46
C GLN A 333 4.86 -11.70 11.93
N TRP A 334 4.26 -10.66 12.52
CA TRP A 334 2.88 -10.72 12.97
C TRP A 334 1.93 -11.01 11.80
N MET A 335 2.07 -10.32 10.66
CA MET A 335 1.21 -10.55 9.49
C MET A 335 1.33 -11.95 8.91
N VAL A 336 2.56 -12.47 8.77
CA VAL A 336 2.80 -13.82 8.26
C VAL A 336 2.16 -14.87 9.16
N ARG A 337 2.32 -14.74 10.50
CA ARG A 337 1.73 -15.67 11.47
C ARG A 337 0.20 -15.71 11.41
N HIS A 338 -0.44 -14.58 11.16
CA HIS A 338 -1.91 -14.50 11.08
C HIS A 338 -2.46 -14.81 9.68
N ALA A 339 -1.64 -14.65 8.64
CA ALA A 339 -2.02 -15.05 7.28
C ALA A 339 -2.06 -16.59 7.12
N TRP A 340 -1.13 -17.31 7.75
CA TRP A 340 -0.98 -18.76 7.61
C TRP A 340 -0.76 -19.47 8.95
N PRO A 341 -1.71 -19.39 9.90
CA PRO A 341 -1.53 -19.92 11.25
C PRO A 341 -1.25 -21.42 11.29
N SER A 342 -1.82 -22.21 10.37
CA SER A 342 -1.59 -23.65 10.27
C SER A 342 -0.22 -24.04 9.72
N ARG A 343 0.53 -23.09 9.14
CA ARG A 343 1.84 -23.30 8.52
C ARG A 343 2.98 -22.77 9.39
N MET A 344 2.69 -22.28 10.60
CA MET A 344 3.70 -21.71 11.49
C MET A 344 4.43 -22.79 12.28
N PRO A 345 5.74 -22.60 12.58
CA PRO A 345 6.41 -23.45 13.53
C PRO A 345 5.76 -23.32 14.92
N PRO A 346 5.85 -24.37 15.76
CA PRO A 346 5.42 -24.28 17.14
C PRO A 346 6.07 -23.06 17.77
N LEU A 347 5.31 -22.29 18.57
CA LEU A 347 5.92 -21.27 19.40
C LEU A 347 6.88 -22.02 20.34
N GLU A 348 8.18 -21.90 20.11
CA GLU A 348 9.14 -22.34 21.10
C GLU A 348 8.79 -21.58 22.38
N CYS A 349 8.48 -22.31 23.45
CA CYS A 349 8.55 -21.77 24.79
C CYS A 349 10.00 -21.31 24.97
N SER A 350 10.29 -20.07 24.60
CA SER A 350 11.54 -19.42 24.95
C SER A 350 11.67 -19.58 26.46
N GLY A 351 12.57 -20.47 26.86
CA GLY A 351 12.83 -20.77 28.24
C GLY A 351 13.30 -19.51 28.93
N LEU A 352 12.39 -18.83 29.61
CA LEU A 352 12.71 -18.10 30.82
C LEU A 352 13.02 -19.14 31.91
N ALA A 353 14.19 -19.74 31.78
CA ALA A 353 14.95 -20.43 32.81
C ALA A 353 16.41 -20.17 32.38
N SER A 354 17.21 -19.34 33.05
CA SER A 354 17.24 -18.90 34.45
C SER A 354 18.12 -17.65 34.54
#